data_AF-A0A7W0ZU26-F1
#
_entry.id   AF-A0A7W0ZU26-F1
#
_cell.length_a   1.000
_cell.length_b   1.000
_cell.length_c   1.000
_cell.angle_alpha   90.00
_cell.angle_beta   90.00
_cell.angle_gamma   90.00
#
_symmetry.space_group_name_H-M   'P 1'
#
loop_
_entity.id
_entity.type
_entity.pdbx_description
1 polymer ?
#
loop_
_entity_poly.entity_id
_entity_poly.type
_entity_poly.pdbx_seq_one_letter_code
_entity_poly.pdbx_strand_id
1 'polypeptide(L)'
;MGNLCTKSAASAALCLALFGCTDDGALESGQDPASTPGLDDDFAAAARAHDVPVDLLEAISYVETRWQMVIGESEHEGRPAGAGLFALWGDNLAVGAASTGVSEETARMDVTANITAAAARLAGFAEAHGIAGDDLLAWHPVIADFSQSDDPDVRSAYASDVLDALATGASAVAEDGTVIAMFDAHPELGTTHSAQGRGATADYANAVWRASPNYSSRNGTAVSLVVIH
;
A
#
# COMPACT_ATOMS: atom_id res chain seq x y z
N MET A 1 13.88 47.51 -70.35
CA MET A 1 13.87 46.27 -71.16
C MET A 1 13.43 45.16 -70.23
N GLY A 2 12.36 44.39 -70.43
CA GLY A 2 11.93 43.75 -71.65
C GLY A 2 11.73 42.28 -71.26
N ASN A 3 10.47 41.83 -71.31
CA ASN A 3 9.97 40.48 -71.04
C ASN A 3 10.85 39.36 -71.61
N LEU A 4 10.71 38.14 -71.07
CA LEU A 4 10.18 36.95 -71.76
C LEU A 4 10.38 35.73 -70.84
N CYS A 5 9.31 34.97 -70.51
CA CYS A 5 8.77 33.85 -71.31
C CYS A 5 9.77 32.67 -71.30
N THR A 6 9.46 31.42 -70.94
CA THR A 6 8.36 30.55 -71.39
C THR A 6 8.51 29.22 -70.61
N LYS A 7 7.47 28.69 -69.96
CA LYS A 7 6.73 27.44 -70.27
C LYS A 7 7.50 26.17 -70.73
N SER A 8 7.23 25.09 -69.98
CA SER A 8 6.84 23.73 -70.40
C SER A 8 7.84 22.56 -70.36
N ALA A 9 7.48 21.60 -69.47
CA ALA A 9 7.25 20.16 -69.68
C ALA A 9 8.35 19.23 -70.23
N ALA A 10 8.68 18.16 -69.49
CA ALA A 10 8.20 16.79 -69.80
C ALA A 10 8.91 15.68 -68.95
N SER A 11 8.11 14.63 -68.66
CA SER A 11 8.47 13.21 -68.55
C SER A 11 9.26 12.63 -67.37
N ALA A 12 8.48 12.04 -66.46
CA ALA A 12 8.48 10.63 -66.04
C ALA A 12 9.82 9.90 -65.79
N ALA A 13 10.07 9.64 -64.50
CA ALA A 13 10.74 8.42 -64.04
C ALA A 13 9.90 7.80 -62.92
N LEU A 14 9.30 6.65 -63.24
CA LEU A 14 8.58 5.75 -62.35
C LEU A 14 9.61 5.01 -61.48
N CYS A 15 9.73 5.40 -60.21
CA CYS A 15 10.44 4.62 -59.20
C CYS A 15 9.43 4.13 -58.17
N LEU A 16 9.17 2.82 -58.21
CA LEU A 16 8.38 2.08 -57.23
C LEU A 16 9.21 1.99 -55.94
N ALA A 17 8.94 2.86 -54.97
CA ALA A 17 9.47 2.74 -53.61
C ALA A 17 8.31 2.38 -52.68
N LEU A 18 8.32 1.13 -52.22
CA LEU A 18 7.49 0.68 -51.10
C LEU A 18 8.03 1.33 -49.82
N PHE A 19 7.44 2.47 -49.45
CA PHE A 19 7.55 3.05 -48.12
C PHE A 19 6.13 3.34 -47.64
N GLY A 20 5.71 2.61 -46.60
CA GLY A 20 4.44 2.84 -45.94
C GLY A 20 4.44 4.22 -45.30
N CYS A 21 3.61 5.12 -45.81
CA CYS A 21 3.29 6.36 -45.14
C CYS A 21 2.25 6.06 -44.06
N THR A 22 2.69 6.30 -42.83
CA THR A 22 1.93 6.44 -41.61
C THR A 22 0.84 7.49 -41.75
N ASP A 23 -0.41 7.10 -41.50
CA ASP A 23 -1.44 7.96 -40.93
C ASP A 23 -2.39 7.02 -40.18
N ASP A 24 -2.42 7.13 -38.86
CA ASP A 24 -3.66 7.14 -38.07
C ASP A 24 -3.32 7.08 -36.58
N GLY A 25 -3.84 8.08 -35.86
CA GLY A 25 -4.04 7.99 -34.42
C GLY A 25 -2.83 8.33 -33.57
N ALA A 26 -2.70 9.62 -33.24
CA ALA A 26 -2.24 9.99 -31.91
C ALA A 26 -3.22 9.34 -30.91
N LEU A 27 -2.85 8.17 -30.39
CA LEU A 27 -3.41 7.67 -29.15
C LEU A 27 -2.84 8.58 -28.06
N GLU A 28 -3.68 9.48 -27.55
CA GLU A 28 -3.52 9.97 -26.20
C GLU A 28 -3.19 8.75 -25.33
N SER A 29 -2.06 8.82 -24.62
CA SER A 29 -1.71 7.83 -23.61
C SER A 29 -2.80 7.87 -22.55
N GLY A 30 -3.85 7.09 -22.76
CA GLY A 30 -4.86 6.80 -21.77
C GLY A 30 -4.13 6.23 -20.57
N GLN A 31 -4.25 6.94 -19.43
CA GLN A 31 -3.96 6.34 -18.14
C GLN A 31 -4.80 5.07 -18.04
N ASP A 32 -4.14 3.92 -18.10
CA ASP A 32 -4.73 2.65 -17.76
C ASP A 32 -4.90 2.65 -16.23
N PRO A 33 -6.12 2.55 -15.68
CA PRO A 33 -6.37 2.63 -14.24
C PRO A 33 -5.90 1.38 -13.46
N ALA A 34 -4.95 0.61 -13.99
CA ALA A 34 -4.54 -0.70 -13.45
C ALA A 34 -3.03 -1.00 -13.59
N SER A 35 -2.18 0.02 -13.69
CA SER A 35 -0.73 -0.19 -13.58
C SER A 35 -0.12 0.85 -12.66
N THR A 36 -0.17 0.58 -11.36
CA THR A 36 0.80 1.14 -10.42
C THR A 36 2.18 0.66 -10.89
N PRO A 37 3.20 1.53 -11.02
CA PRO A 37 4.59 1.09 -10.88
C PRO A 37 4.69 0.16 -9.66
N GLY A 38 5.54 -0.87 -9.72
CA GLY A 38 5.57 -1.94 -8.69
C GLY A 38 5.59 -1.34 -7.30
N LEU A 39 4.67 -1.77 -6.43
CA LEU A 39 4.50 -1.20 -5.09
C LEU A 39 5.81 -1.31 -4.27
N ASP A 40 6.63 -2.31 -4.56
CA ASP A 40 7.98 -2.49 -4.02
C ASP A 40 8.91 -1.29 -4.29
N ASP A 41 8.81 -0.63 -5.46
CA ASP A 41 9.63 0.55 -5.78
C ASP A 41 9.24 1.75 -4.91
N ASP A 42 7.95 1.93 -4.64
CA ASP A 42 7.42 2.98 -3.76
C ASP A 42 7.86 2.74 -2.31
N PHE A 43 7.78 1.49 -1.83
CA PHE A 43 8.30 1.11 -0.53
C PHE A 43 9.81 1.34 -0.44
N ALA A 44 10.59 0.87 -1.41
CA ALA A 44 12.04 1.06 -1.43
C ALA A 44 12.45 2.54 -1.51
N ALA A 45 11.67 3.39 -2.18
CA ALA A 45 11.89 4.82 -2.21
C ALA A 45 11.64 5.47 -0.84
N ALA A 46 10.49 5.18 -0.21
CA ALA A 46 10.14 5.74 1.09
C ALA A 46 11.06 5.23 2.22
N ALA A 47 11.36 3.94 2.23
CA ALA A 47 12.28 3.29 3.16
C ALA A 47 13.66 3.98 3.14
N ARG A 48 14.23 4.18 1.95
CA ARG A 48 15.51 4.89 1.78
C ARG A 48 15.44 6.37 2.18
N ALA A 49 14.32 7.04 1.94
CA ALA A 49 14.17 8.45 2.27
C ALA A 49 14.08 8.71 3.79
N HIS A 50 13.64 7.71 4.55
CA HIS A 50 13.37 7.82 5.98
C HIS A 50 14.21 6.87 6.85
N ASP A 51 15.20 6.20 6.28
CA ASP A 51 16.11 5.27 6.98
C ASP A 51 15.37 4.17 7.77
N VAL A 52 14.29 3.63 7.18
CA VAL A 52 13.52 2.49 7.70
C VAL A 52 13.82 1.25 6.84
N PRO A 53 13.95 0.04 7.41
CA PRO A 53 14.09 -1.19 6.62
C PRO A 53 12.89 -1.39 5.69
N VAL A 54 13.16 -1.67 4.41
CA VAL A 54 12.11 -1.80 3.39
C VAL A 54 11.17 -2.98 3.69
N ASP A 55 11.71 -4.14 4.03
CA ASP A 55 10.93 -5.33 4.40
C ASP A 55 10.05 -5.07 5.64
N LEU A 56 10.53 -4.28 6.61
CA LEU A 56 9.73 -3.89 7.78
C LEU A 56 8.55 -3.01 7.37
N LEU A 57 8.81 -2.03 6.51
CA LEU A 57 7.78 -1.11 6.01
C LEU A 57 6.71 -1.88 5.22
N GLU A 58 7.12 -2.82 4.38
CA GLU A 58 6.24 -3.72 3.63
C GLU A 58 5.44 -4.65 4.53
N ALA A 59 6.07 -5.25 5.54
CA ALA A 59 5.44 -6.16 6.49
C ALA A 59 4.36 -5.47 7.34
N ILE A 60 4.62 -4.24 7.80
CA ILE A 60 3.62 -3.45 8.52
C ILE A 60 2.41 -3.19 7.61
N SER A 61 2.62 -2.72 6.38
CA SER A 61 1.52 -2.51 5.43
C SER A 61 0.77 -3.80 5.11
N TYR A 62 1.47 -4.93 5.03
CA TYR A 62 0.87 -6.24 4.84
C TYR A 62 -0.01 -6.66 6.02
N VAL A 63 0.42 -6.42 7.26
CA VAL A 63 -0.37 -6.72 8.47
C VAL A 63 -1.58 -5.79 8.59
N GLU A 64 -1.43 -4.51 8.24
CA GLU A 64 -2.51 -3.53 8.32
C GLU A 64 -3.63 -3.80 7.30
N THR A 65 -3.29 -3.86 6.01
CA THR A 65 -4.30 -3.91 4.95
C THR A 65 -4.04 -4.94 3.86
N ARG A 66 -3.02 -5.80 4.00
CA ARG A 66 -2.61 -6.74 2.94
C ARG A 66 -2.28 -6.00 1.64
N TRP A 67 -1.60 -4.85 1.76
CA TRP A 67 -1.27 -3.94 0.66
C TRP A 67 -2.47 -3.43 -0.13
N GLN A 68 -3.65 -3.39 0.49
CA GLN A 68 -4.84 -2.81 -0.13
C GLN A 68 -4.94 -1.33 0.26
N MET A 69 -5.22 -0.49 -0.73
CA MET A 69 -5.55 0.91 -0.49
C MET A 69 -6.98 0.99 0.07
N VAL A 70 -7.12 0.92 1.39
CA VAL A 70 -8.41 0.94 2.09
C VAL A 70 -8.84 2.38 2.37
N ILE A 71 -10.09 2.73 2.09
CA ILE A 71 -10.69 3.97 2.58
C ILE A 71 -11.68 3.60 3.68
N GLY A 72 -11.23 3.69 4.94
CA GLY A 72 -12.09 3.41 6.08
C GLY A 72 -13.15 4.50 6.25
N GLU A 73 -14.36 4.08 6.57
CA GLU A 73 -15.44 4.96 7.05
C GLU A 73 -15.52 4.91 8.58
N SER A 74 -15.82 6.05 9.22
CA SER A 74 -15.93 6.11 10.67
C SER A 74 -17.09 5.24 11.18
N GLU A 75 -16.76 4.13 11.84
CA GLU A 75 -17.76 3.24 12.43
C GLU A 75 -18.15 3.63 13.88
N HIS A 76 -17.39 4.52 14.51
CA HIS A 76 -17.65 4.99 15.87
C HIS A 76 -17.49 6.51 15.98
N GLU A 77 -18.40 7.14 16.71
CA GLU A 77 -18.30 8.55 17.03
C GLU A 77 -16.99 8.81 17.81
N GLY A 78 -16.14 9.69 17.28
CA GLY A 78 -14.86 10.03 17.90
C GLY A 78 -13.69 9.08 17.61
N ARG A 79 -13.86 8.01 16.82
CA ARG A 79 -12.72 7.19 16.34
C ARG A 79 -12.53 7.39 14.82
N PRO A 80 -11.44 8.06 14.38
CA PRO A 80 -11.16 8.20 12.96
C PRO A 80 -10.86 6.83 12.35
N ALA A 81 -11.37 6.58 11.15
CA ALA A 81 -11.13 5.35 10.43
C ALA A 81 -9.74 5.35 9.78
N GLY A 82 -9.04 4.22 9.87
CA GLY A 82 -7.78 4.00 9.18
C GLY A 82 -7.91 4.11 7.67
N ALA A 83 -6.86 4.60 7.00
CA ALA A 83 -6.85 4.73 5.55
C ALA A 83 -5.49 4.39 4.91
N GLY A 84 -5.58 3.99 3.65
CA GLY A 84 -4.48 3.58 2.80
C GLY A 84 -3.84 2.25 3.20
N LEU A 85 -2.63 2.04 2.70
CA LEU A 85 -1.84 0.82 2.85
C LEU A 85 -1.41 0.54 4.30
N PHE A 86 -1.33 1.57 5.12
CA PHE A 86 -0.93 1.49 6.53
C PHE A 86 -2.08 1.68 7.50
N ALA A 87 -3.32 1.70 7.01
CA ALA A 87 -4.51 2.03 7.78
C ALA A 87 -4.31 3.28 8.67
N LEU A 88 -3.60 4.32 8.21
CA LEU A 88 -3.22 5.47 9.03
C LEU A 88 -4.44 6.16 9.66
N TRP A 89 -4.37 6.39 10.97
CA TRP A 89 -5.36 7.10 11.77
C TRP A 89 -4.67 7.82 12.93
N GLY A 90 -5.40 8.74 13.59
CA GLY A 90 -4.91 9.42 14.79
C GLY A 90 -3.58 10.16 14.55
N ASP A 91 -2.67 10.02 15.51
CA ASP A 91 -1.35 10.67 15.46
C ASP A 91 -0.47 10.08 14.35
N ASN A 92 -0.62 8.80 13.99
CA ASN A 92 0.13 8.24 12.87
C ASN A 92 -0.19 8.94 11.55
N LEU A 93 -1.46 9.27 11.31
CA LEU A 93 -1.87 10.04 10.14
C LEU A 93 -1.43 11.50 10.25
N ALA A 94 -1.80 12.17 11.35
CA ALA A 94 -1.58 13.60 11.51
C ALA A 94 -0.09 13.96 11.52
N VAL A 95 0.71 13.24 12.31
CA VAL A 95 2.15 13.47 12.39
C VAL A 95 2.87 12.99 11.13
N GLY A 96 2.51 11.81 10.59
CA GLY A 96 3.14 11.29 9.37
C GLY A 96 2.94 12.18 8.15
N ALA A 97 1.72 12.70 7.96
CA ALA A 97 1.42 13.65 6.87
C ALA A 97 2.17 14.97 7.06
N ALA A 98 2.18 15.51 8.30
CA ALA A 98 2.90 16.75 8.61
C ALA A 98 4.41 16.62 8.37
N SER A 99 5.02 15.49 8.75
CA SER A 99 6.45 15.22 8.55
C SER A 99 6.86 15.12 7.09
N THR A 100 5.92 14.85 6.18
CA THR A 100 6.17 14.74 4.73
C THR A 100 5.65 15.94 3.94
N GLY A 101 5.05 16.92 4.61
CA GLY A 101 4.55 18.15 4.00
C GLY A 101 3.29 17.97 3.14
N VAL A 102 2.58 16.84 3.28
CA VAL A 102 1.31 16.58 2.59
C VAL A 102 0.13 16.82 3.52
N SER A 103 -1.07 16.97 2.95
CA SER A 103 -2.29 17.03 3.76
C SER A 103 -2.68 15.65 4.28
N GLU A 104 -3.41 15.57 5.41
CA GLU A 104 -3.97 14.30 5.88
C GLU A 104 -4.83 13.64 4.81
N GLU A 105 -5.64 14.42 4.08
CA GLU A 105 -6.49 13.92 2.99
C GLU A 105 -5.67 13.30 1.86
N THR A 106 -4.54 13.91 1.49
CA THR A 106 -3.60 13.34 0.53
C THR A 106 -3.01 12.03 1.05
N ALA A 107 -2.53 12.02 2.30
CA ALA A 107 -1.98 10.80 2.92
C ALA A 107 -3.02 9.67 3.06
N ARG A 108 -4.33 9.99 3.08
CA ARG A 108 -5.42 9.00 3.12
C ARG A 108 -5.74 8.40 1.76
N MET A 109 -5.53 9.12 0.65
CA MET A 109 -6.04 8.74 -0.68
C MET A 109 -4.97 8.42 -1.71
N ASP A 110 -3.74 8.89 -1.52
CA ASP A 110 -2.64 8.67 -2.44
C ASP A 110 -1.68 7.59 -1.90
N VAL A 111 -1.36 6.61 -2.75
CA VAL A 111 -0.54 5.44 -2.36
C VAL A 111 0.85 5.88 -1.91
N THR A 112 1.56 6.65 -2.73
CA THR A 112 2.92 7.09 -2.44
C THR A 112 2.95 8.00 -1.22
N ALA A 113 1.99 8.92 -1.09
CA ALA A 113 1.87 9.77 0.09
C ALA A 113 1.58 8.97 1.37
N ASN A 114 0.74 7.93 1.31
CA ASN A 114 0.44 7.07 2.45
C ASN A 114 1.69 6.31 2.91
N ILE A 115 2.44 5.71 1.97
CA ILE A 115 3.68 4.98 2.26
C ILE A 115 4.73 5.93 2.85
N THR A 116 4.92 7.10 2.24
CA THR A 116 5.91 8.09 2.70
C THR A 116 5.55 8.62 4.09
N ALA A 117 4.26 8.91 4.35
CA ALA A 117 3.80 9.36 5.66
C ALA A 117 4.01 8.29 6.75
N ALA A 118 3.75 7.02 6.44
CA ALA A 118 3.98 5.92 7.36
C ALA A 118 5.48 5.72 7.65
N ALA A 119 6.32 5.74 6.62
CA ALA A 119 7.77 5.65 6.76
C ALA A 119 8.32 6.79 7.63
N ALA A 120 7.89 8.03 7.38
CA ALA A 120 8.25 9.19 8.21
C ALA A 120 7.80 9.02 9.67
N ARG A 121 6.61 8.46 9.89
CA ARG A 121 6.09 8.19 11.24
C ARG A 121 6.94 7.16 11.98
N LEU A 122 7.29 6.06 11.32
CA LEU A 122 8.16 5.02 11.87
C LEU A 122 9.57 5.55 12.17
N ALA A 123 10.14 6.37 11.30
CA ALA A 123 11.42 7.01 11.52
C ALA A 123 11.41 7.90 12.78
N GLY A 124 10.34 8.67 13.00
CA GLY A 124 10.21 9.47 14.22
C GLY A 124 10.14 8.64 15.51
N PHE A 125 9.50 7.47 15.47
CA PHE A 125 9.53 6.52 16.59
C PHE A 125 10.91 5.89 16.77
N ALA A 126 11.58 5.50 15.69
CA ALA A 126 12.93 4.95 15.73
C ALA A 126 13.93 5.94 16.34
N GLU A 127 13.84 7.22 15.95
CA GLU A 127 14.63 8.31 16.54
C GLU A 127 14.39 8.41 18.06
N ALA A 128 13.12 8.37 18.50
CA ALA A 128 12.77 8.44 19.92
C ALA A 128 13.34 7.29 20.76
N HIS A 129 13.50 6.10 20.15
CA HIS A 129 14.11 4.93 20.78
C HIS A 129 15.62 4.81 20.55
N GLY A 130 16.21 5.65 19.70
CA GLY A 130 17.61 5.54 19.29
C GLY A 130 17.91 4.29 18.45
N ILE A 131 16.93 3.84 17.65
CA ILE A 131 17.03 2.66 16.78
C ILE A 131 17.35 3.12 15.35
N ALA A 132 18.24 2.39 14.68
CA ALA A 132 18.57 2.56 13.27
C ALA A 132 19.16 1.26 12.71
N GLY A 133 19.24 1.16 11.39
CA GLY A 133 19.83 0.01 10.70
C GLY A 133 18.83 -1.12 10.45
N ASP A 134 19.35 -2.30 10.10
CA ASP A 134 18.64 -3.43 9.53
C ASP A 134 18.38 -4.59 10.51
N ASP A 135 18.68 -4.42 11.81
CA ASP A 135 18.31 -5.38 12.85
C ASP A 135 16.80 -5.31 13.12
N LEU A 136 16.02 -6.04 12.32
CA LEU A 136 14.55 -6.05 12.35
C LEU A 136 13.98 -6.35 13.74
N LEU A 137 14.65 -7.18 14.54
CA LEU A 137 14.18 -7.51 15.90
C LEU A 137 14.31 -6.30 16.84
N ALA A 138 15.35 -5.46 16.65
CA ALA A 138 15.53 -4.24 17.42
C ALA A 138 14.41 -3.21 17.19
N TRP A 139 13.69 -3.29 16.06
CA TRP A 139 12.57 -2.39 15.75
C TRP A 139 11.28 -2.69 16.53
N HIS A 140 11.20 -3.77 17.31
CA HIS A 140 10.02 -4.14 18.11
C HIS A 140 9.32 -2.95 18.84
N PRO A 141 10.01 -2.10 19.62
CA PRO A 141 9.34 -0.99 20.30
C PRO A 141 8.75 0.07 19.34
N VAL A 142 9.36 0.28 18.17
CA VAL A 142 8.86 1.17 17.10
C VAL A 142 7.54 0.61 16.56
N ILE A 143 7.51 -0.70 16.26
CA ILE A 143 6.31 -1.39 15.77
C ILE A 143 5.20 -1.33 16.82
N ALA A 144 5.55 -1.61 18.09
CA ALA A 144 4.61 -1.56 19.20
C ALA A 144 3.97 -0.16 19.36
N ASP A 145 4.73 0.92 19.22
CA ASP A 145 4.21 2.30 19.25
C ASP A 145 3.28 2.61 18.08
N PHE A 146 3.54 2.03 16.90
CA PHE A 146 2.70 2.24 15.72
C PHE A 146 1.25 1.75 15.92
N SER A 147 0.99 0.79 16.81
CA SER A 147 -0.37 0.34 17.14
C SER A 147 -1.27 1.43 17.76
N GLN A 148 -0.68 2.49 18.33
CA GLN A 148 -1.37 3.58 19.04
C GLN A 148 -2.31 3.10 20.18
N SER A 149 -2.08 1.90 20.72
CA SER A 149 -2.83 1.37 21.87
C SER A 149 -2.17 1.76 23.19
N ASP A 150 -2.98 2.11 24.21
CA ASP A 150 -2.51 2.30 25.59
C ASP A 150 -2.27 0.97 26.32
N ASP A 151 -2.79 -0.14 25.78
CA ASP A 151 -2.66 -1.47 26.36
C ASP A 151 -1.33 -2.12 25.92
N PRO A 152 -0.41 -2.40 26.87
CA PRO A 152 0.89 -3.00 26.54
C PRO A 152 0.79 -4.40 25.93
N ASP A 153 -0.23 -5.18 26.28
CA ASP A 153 -0.42 -6.53 25.73
C ASP A 153 -0.84 -6.44 24.25
N VAL A 154 -1.71 -5.47 23.91
CA VAL A 154 -2.11 -5.19 22.52
C VAL A 154 -0.92 -4.71 21.69
N ARG A 155 -0.11 -3.79 22.25
CA ARG A 155 1.10 -3.28 21.59
C ARG A 155 2.10 -4.41 21.29
N SER A 156 2.30 -5.32 22.26
CA SER A 156 3.20 -6.47 22.11
C SER A 156 2.68 -7.49 21.10
N ALA A 157 1.37 -7.76 21.09
CA ALA A 157 0.75 -8.67 20.14
C ALA A 157 0.89 -8.14 18.71
N TYR A 158 0.63 -6.85 18.48
CA TYR A 158 0.79 -6.21 17.18
C TYR A 158 2.25 -6.31 16.67
N ALA A 159 3.23 -6.01 17.53
CA ALA A 159 4.64 -6.14 17.15
C ALA A 159 5.02 -7.59 16.81
N SER A 160 4.46 -8.57 17.53
CA SER A 160 4.66 -9.99 17.26
C SER A 160 4.05 -10.41 15.93
N ASP A 161 2.86 -9.91 15.56
CA ASP A 161 2.22 -10.21 14.28
C ASP A 161 3.05 -9.70 13.09
N VAL A 162 3.67 -8.53 13.21
CA VAL A 162 4.57 -7.97 12.18
C VAL A 162 5.87 -8.77 12.08
N LEU A 163 6.50 -9.11 13.21
CA LEU A 163 7.72 -9.92 13.21
C LEU A 163 7.47 -11.34 12.69
N ASP A 164 6.31 -11.93 12.98
CA ASP A 164 5.92 -13.22 12.43
C ASP A 164 5.69 -13.13 10.92
N ALA A 165 5.11 -12.03 10.41
CA ALA A 165 4.99 -11.80 8.97
C ALA A 165 6.37 -11.73 8.29
N LEU A 166 7.30 -10.96 8.87
CA LEU A 166 8.71 -10.90 8.42
C LEU A 166 9.36 -12.29 8.44
N ALA A 167 9.13 -13.08 9.49
CA ALA A 167 9.69 -14.42 9.62
C ALA A 167 9.22 -15.39 8.52
N THR A 168 8.00 -15.19 7.99
CA THR A 168 7.42 -16.07 6.96
C THR A 168 7.53 -15.52 5.53
N GLY A 169 7.77 -14.22 5.37
CA GLY A 169 7.66 -13.54 4.09
C GLY A 169 6.20 -13.40 3.63
N ALA A 170 5.97 -12.59 2.61
CA ALA A 170 4.67 -12.47 1.96
C ALA A 170 4.81 -12.08 0.48
N SER A 171 3.83 -12.45 -0.34
CA SER A 171 3.73 -11.99 -1.71
C SER A 171 2.28 -11.80 -2.15
N ALA A 172 2.06 -10.81 -3.00
CA ALA A 172 0.81 -10.54 -3.68
C ALA A 172 1.03 -10.57 -5.18
N VAL A 173 0.17 -11.30 -5.89
CA VAL A 173 0.29 -11.53 -7.32
C VAL A 173 -1.05 -11.18 -7.98
N ALA A 174 -0.99 -10.44 -9.08
CA ALA A 174 -2.14 -10.12 -9.91
C ALA A 174 -2.65 -11.37 -10.65
N GLU A 175 -3.86 -11.29 -11.23
CA GLU A 175 -4.48 -12.42 -11.94
C GLU A 175 -3.65 -12.91 -13.14
N ASP A 176 -2.83 -12.03 -13.73
CA ASP A 176 -1.95 -12.33 -14.86
C ASP A 176 -0.59 -12.92 -14.44
N GLY A 177 -0.36 -13.11 -13.14
CA GLY A 177 0.89 -13.63 -12.59
C GLY A 177 1.95 -12.56 -12.28
N THR A 178 1.65 -11.28 -12.50
CA THR A 178 2.55 -10.17 -12.15
C THR A 178 2.63 -10.00 -10.63
N VAL A 179 3.84 -9.95 -10.07
CA VAL A 179 4.02 -9.64 -8.65
C VAL A 179 3.65 -8.16 -8.43
N ILE A 180 2.75 -7.93 -7.48
CA ILE A 180 2.33 -6.59 -7.06
C ILE A 180 3.28 -6.07 -5.98
N ALA A 181 3.51 -6.90 -4.95
CA ALA A 181 4.48 -6.65 -3.90
C ALA A 181 4.99 -7.95 -3.27
N MET A 182 6.21 -7.95 -2.75
CA MET A 182 6.72 -9.04 -1.92
C MET A 182 7.84 -8.59 -0.98
N PHE A 183 8.00 -9.32 0.12
CA PHE A 183 9.26 -9.35 0.88
C PHE A 183 9.63 -10.79 1.21
N ASP A 184 10.93 -11.05 1.23
CA ASP A 184 11.48 -12.37 1.53
C ASP A 184 11.32 -12.71 3.03
N ALA A 185 11.32 -14.01 3.33
CA ALA A 185 11.25 -14.49 4.69
C ALA A 185 12.59 -14.26 5.43
N HIS A 186 12.48 -13.82 6.69
CA HIS A 186 13.58 -13.65 7.66
C HIS A 186 13.52 -14.73 8.75
N PRO A 187 13.84 -16.01 8.42
CA PRO A 187 13.64 -17.15 9.33
C PRO A 187 14.43 -17.05 10.64
N GLU A 188 15.47 -16.23 10.69
CA GLU A 188 16.25 -15.93 11.90
C GLU A 188 15.46 -15.20 12.99
N LEU A 189 14.35 -14.53 12.65
CA LEU A 189 13.46 -13.91 13.64
C LEU A 189 12.69 -14.97 14.45
N GLY A 190 12.42 -16.13 13.84
CA GLY A 190 11.55 -17.16 14.38
C GLY A 190 10.08 -16.71 14.46
N THR A 191 9.15 -17.66 14.55
CA THR A 191 7.74 -17.35 14.78
C THR A 191 7.39 -17.52 16.25
N THR A 192 6.71 -16.52 16.81
CA THR A 192 6.26 -16.51 18.20
C THR A 192 4.88 -17.16 18.36
N HIS A 193 4.02 -17.01 17.35
CA HIS A 193 2.75 -17.73 17.29
C HIS A 193 2.93 -19.08 16.58
N SER A 194 3.19 -20.15 17.36
CA SER A 194 2.83 -21.48 16.88
C SER A 194 1.32 -21.47 16.58
N ALA A 195 0.89 -21.95 15.41
CA ALA A 195 -0.52 -22.09 15.01
C ALA A 195 -1.41 -22.92 15.99
N GLN A 196 -0.84 -23.33 17.13
CA GLN A 196 -1.49 -23.97 18.26
C GLN A 196 -1.70 -22.92 19.36
N GLY A 197 -2.92 -22.40 19.49
CA GLY A 197 -3.32 -21.80 20.78
C GLY A 197 -4.17 -20.55 20.79
N ARG A 198 -4.89 -20.15 19.73
CA ARG A 198 -6.16 -19.43 19.96
C ARG A 198 -7.20 -20.47 20.33
N GLY A 199 -7.19 -20.88 21.59
CA GLY A 199 -8.30 -21.63 22.17
C GLY A 199 -9.54 -20.77 22.08
N ALA A 200 -10.34 -20.97 21.02
CA ALA A 200 -11.68 -20.44 20.90
C ALA A 200 -12.53 -21.06 22.01
N THR A 201 -12.60 -20.40 23.15
CA THR A 201 -13.69 -20.65 24.10
C THR A 201 -14.97 -20.11 23.47
N ALA A 202 -16.05 -20.89 23.51
CA ALA A 202 -17.33 -20.55 22.88
C ALA A 202 -18.06 -19.33 23.49
N ASP A 203 -17.45 -18.65 24.46
CA ASP A 203 -18.14 -17.75 25.38
C ASP A 203 -17.63 -16.31 25.26
N TYR A 204 -18.08 -15.61 24.22
CA TYR A 204 -17.92 -14.16 24.11
C TYR A 204 -18.90 -13.42 25.05
N ALA A 205 -18.73 -13.60 26.37
CA ALA A 205 -19.64 -13.04 27.38
C ALA A 205 -19.72 -11.50 27.36
N ASN A 206 -18.72 -10.85 26.78
CA ASN A 206 -18.54 -9.40 26.68
C ASN A 206 -18.59 -8.88 25.22
N ALA A 207 -18.93 -9.71 24.24
CA ALA A 207 -19.17 -9.20 22.88
C ALA A 207 -20.48 -8.41 22.83
N VAL A 208 -20.39 -7.15 22.44
CA VAL A 208 -21.57 -6.35 22.05
C VAL A 208 -21.72 -6.48 20.55
N TRP A 209 -22.70 -7.25 20.10
CA TRP A 209 -23.05 -7.28 18.68
C TRP A 209 -23.53 -5.89 18.23
N ARG A 210 -22.88 -5.33 17.22
CA ARG A 210 -23.30 -4.10 16.53
C ARG A 210 -23.30 -4.36 15.04
N ALA A 211 -24.39 -4.01 14.38
CA ALA A 211 -24.48 -4.14 12.93
C ALA A 211 -23.49 -3.17 12.26
N SER A 212 -22.66 -3.70 11.35
CA SER A 212 -21.84 -2.87 10.46
C SER A 212 -22.73 -2.01 9.55
N PRO A 213 -22.33 -0.78 9.19
CA PRO A 213 -23.03 0.05 8.20
C PRO A 213 -23.08 -0.59 6.79
N ASN A 214 -22.24 -1.60 6.53
CA ASN A 214 -22.18 -2.33 5.26
C ASN A 214 -23.33 -3.36 5.11
N TYR A 215 -24.58 -2.90 5.26
CA TYR A 215 -25.78 -3.74 5.25
C TYR A 215 -26.57 -3.69 3.92
N SER A 216 -26.03 -3.09 2.86
CA SER A 216 -26.81 -2.73 1.67
C SER A 216 -26.22 -3.09 0.30
N SER A 217 -25.14 -3.87 0.20
CA SER A 217 -24.58 -4.29 -1.10
C SER A 217 -25.24 -5.51 -1.75
N ARG A 218 -26.37 -6.03 -1.21
CA ARG A 218 -27.00 -7.26 -1.72
C ARG A 218 -28.48 -7.12 -2.06
N ASN A 219 -28.83 -7.50 -3.28
CA ASN A 219 -30.21 -7.71 -3.73
C ASN A 219 -30.81 -8.99 -3.12
N GLY A 220 -31.37 -8.89 -1.91
CA GLY A 220 -32.57 -9.67 -1.54
C GLY A 220 -32.42 -11.13 -1.10
N THR A 221 -31.30 -11.57 -0.52
CA THR A 221 -31.23 -12.89 0.15
C THR A 221 -30.97 -12.74 1.65
N ALA A 222 -31.78 -13.39 2.48
CA ALA A 222 -31.58 -13.41 3.93
C ALA A 222 -30.30 -14.19 4.28
N VAL A 223 -29.46 -13.60 5.13
CA VAL A 223 -28.25 -14.27 5.63
C VAL A 223 -28.66 -15.40 6.56
N SER A 224 -28.38 -16.64 6.17
CA SER A 224 -28.66 -17.84 6.98
C SER A 224 -27.45 -18.32 7.79
N LEU A 225 -26.24 -17.87 7.43
CA LEU A 225 -24.99 -18.28 8.05
C LEU A 225 -23.91 -17.20 7.83
N VAL A 226 -23.13 -16.94 8.88
CA VAL A 226 -21.87 -16.19 8.80
C VAL A 226 -20.77 -17.17 9.21
N VAL A 227 -19.76 -17.34 8.34
CA VAL A 227 -18.59 -18.18 8.62
C VAL A 227 -17.40 -17.26 8.82
N ILE A 228 -16.78 -17.34 10.00
CA ILE A 228 -15.55 -16.63 10.36
C ILE A 228 -14.48 -17.72 10.46
N HIS A 229 -13.39 -17.60 9.68
CA HIS A 229 -12.27 -18.54 9.68
C HIS A 229 -11.23 -18.12 10.72
#